data_AF-A0A158QR06-F1
#
_entry.id   AF-A0A158QR06-F1
#
_cell.length_a   1.000
_cell.length_b   1.000
_cell.length_c   1.000
_cell.angle_alpha   90.00
_cell.angle_beta   90.00
_cell.angle_gamma   90.00
#
_symmetry.space_group_name_H-M   'P 1'
#
loop_
_entity.id
_entity.type
_entity.pdbx_description
1 polymer ?
#
loop_
_entity_poly.entity_id
_entity_poly.type
_entity_poly.pdbx_seq_one_letter_code
_entity_poly.pdbx_strand_id
1 'polypeptide(L)'
;MAFLSQLSGHLQTLKEKTATMAEGAPAIGAHLQSLKDGAPKLIESALNAKNGLLNKVKLDSLGKVLHVSGLGRYPSPIDIVPVITCFGEHLQNAEFRVEYHSNGDFRAVNSGNAVWLLREGNESELALSFLPEEQYHLDAVTWHWGTEPMNGSEHTIGGVGYAGELHLIHRNTRFSTMELALKQPNGVLAIAIFLNESHDENPAISPFIELVPSITYKGNEVRVGQFNFGALFPTAEKTKEFWMYEGSETVDPYRETVQWLVFRSALPISSYQLDRLREIRSGGYDEERETPMVPIRPTQAPNSRSVVCSFRSAAGAPDLGFNKQ
;
A
#
# COMPACT_ATOMS: atom_id res chain seq x y z
N MET A 1 17.99 -8.79 74.22
CA MET A 1 16.78 -8.28 74.88
C MET A 1 16.21 -6.98 74.29
N ALA A 2 16.96 -6.18 73.51
CA ALA A 2 16.43 -4.95 72.89
C ALA A 2 15.74 -5.14 71.51
N PHE A 3 16.02 -6.24 70.80
CA PHE A 3 15.45 -6.50 69.47
C PHE A 3 13.99 -6.98 69.51
N LEU A 4 13.59 -7.69 70.57
CA LEU A 4 12.23 -8.22 70.72
C LEU A 4 11.21 -7.15 71.19
N SER A 5 11.64 -6.11 71.92
CA SER A 5 10.74 -5.02 72.30
C SER A 5 10.44 -4.06 71.13
N GLN A 6 11.41 -3.82 70.24
CA GLN A 6 11.20 -3.03 69.03
C GLN A 6 10.28 -3.71 68.02
N LEU A 7 10.31 -5.05 67.93
CA LEU A 7 9.41 -5.82 67.07
C LEU A 7 7.96 -5.79 67.56
N SER A 8 7.76 -5.85 68.89
CA SER A 8 6.43 -5.75 69.50
C SER A 8 5.79 -4.37 69.28
N GLY A 9 6.58 -3.29 69.38
CA GLY A 9 6.10 -1.93 69.12
C GLY A 9 5.69 -1.68 67.66
N HIS A 10 6.44 -2.25 66.70
CA HIS A 10 6.11 -2.17 65.28
C HIS A 10 4.85 -2.98 64.91
N LEU A 11 4.65 -4.14 65.53
CA LEU A 11 3.45 -4.96 65.31
C LEU A 11 2.19 -4.30 65.88
N GLN A 12 2.30 -3.54 66.96
CA GLN A 12 1.18 -2.82 67.56
C GLN A 12 0.78 -1.59 66.75
N THR A 13 1.76 -0.83 66.24
CA THR A 13 1.53 0.28 65.30
C THR A 13 0.99 -0.17 63.94
N LEU A 14 1.37 -1.37 63.46
CA LEU A 14 0.77 -1.98 62.27
C LEU A 14 -0.68 -2.45 62.51
N LYS A 15 -1.01 -2.95 63.71
CA LYS A 15 -2.38 -3.32 64.10
C LYS A 15 -3.30 -2.09 64.23
N GLU A 16 -2.79 -0.99 64.78
CA GLU A 16 -3.56 0.27 64.89
C GLU A 16 -3.75 0.96 63.52
N LYS A 17 -2.76 0.87 62.62
CA LYS A 17 -2.89 1.34 61.22
C LYS A 17 -3.81 0.46 60.36
N THR A 18 -3.93 -0.84 60.66
CA THR A 18 -4.87 -1.72 59.95
C THR A 18 -6.30 -1.62 60.50
N ALA A 19 -6.48 -1.27 61.77
CA ALA A 19 -7.79 -0.96 62.34
C ALA A 19 -8.40 0.32 61.76
N THR A 20 -7.59 1.35 61.46
CA THR A 20 -8.06 2.61 60.84
C THR A 20 -8.30 2.51 59.32
N MET A 21 -7.78 1.47 58.65
CA MET A 21 -8.11 1.18 57.24
C MET A 21 -9.37 0.29 57.07
N ALA A 22 -9.90 -0.27 58.15
CA ALA A 22 -11.10 -1.12 58.11
C ALA A 22 -12.42 -0.34 58.08
N GLU A 23 -12.42 0.98 58.33
CA GLU A 23 -13.64 1.81 58.31
C GLU A 23 -13.97 2.41 56.92
N GLY A 24 -13.08 2.26 55.92
CA GLY A 24 -13.30 2.76 54.54
C GLY A 24 -13.75 1.70 53.51
N ALA A 25 -13.69 0.41 53.87
CA ALA A 25 -13.99 -0.70 52.96
C ALA A 25 -15.44 -0.78 52.45
N PRO A 26 -16.49 -0.43 53.23
CA PRO A 26 -17.87 -0.46 52.74
C PRO A 26 -18.15 0.63 51.68
N ALA A 27 -17.51 1.80 51.79
CA ALA A 27 -17.72 2.92 50.88
C ALA A 27 -17.06 2.68 49.51
N ILE A 28 -15.89 2.04 49.49
CA ILE A 28 -15.18 1.69 48.25
C ILE A 28 -15.90 0.52 47.55
N GLY A 29 -16.42 -0.45 48.31
CA GLY A 29 -17.24 -1.55 47.78
C GLY A 29 -18.55 -1.05 47.15
N ALA A 30 -19.27 -0.15 47.83
CA ALA A 30 -20.48 0.47 47.29
C ALA A 30 -20.21 1.32 46.04
N HIS A 31 -19.06 2.02 45.98
CA HIS A 31 -18.67 2.80 44.80
C HIS A 31 -18.30 1.90 43.61
N LEU A 32 -17.54 0.82 43.82
CA LEU A 32 -17.22 -0.16 42.77
C LEU A 32 -18.48 -0.87 42.25
N GLN A 33 -19.44 -1.16 43.13
CA GLN A 33 -20.69 -1.82 42.75
C GLN A 33 -21.61 -0.86 41.99
N SER A 34 -21.65 0.43 42.36
CA SER A 34 -22.36 1.46 41.59
C SER A 34 -21.75 1.69 40.20
N LEU A 35 -20.42 1.53 40.05
CA LEU A 35 -19.74 1.55 38.76
C LEU A 35 -20.03 0.29 37.93
N LYS A 36 -20.14 -0.88 38.58
CA LYS A 36 -20.45 -2.16 37.92
C LYS A 36 -21.90 -2.25 37.44
N ASP A 37 -22.83 -1.66 38.17
CA ASP A 37 -24.27 -1.60 37.81
C ASP A 37 -24.58 -0.41 36.88
N GLY A 38 -23.76 0.64 36.92
CA GLY A 38 -23.88 1.84 36.08
C GLY A 38 -23.20 1.73 34.71
N ALA A 39 -22.11 0.98 34.59
CA ALA A 39 -21.38 0.82 33.33
C ALA A 39 -22.21 0.19 32.20
N PRO A 40 -23.02 -0.86 32.43
CA PRO A 40 -23.91 -1.41 31.40
C PRO A 40 -24.97 -0.39 30.97
N LYS A 41 -25.53 0.38 31.90
CA LYS A 41 -26.52 1.44 31.60
C LYS A 41 -25.90 2.62 30.86
N LEU A 42 -24.65 2.99 31.15
CA LEU A 42 -23.92 4.02 30.42
C LEU A 42 -23.53 3.55 29.01
N ILE A 43 -23.11 2.29 28.86
CA ILE A 43 -22.81 1.69 27.56
C ILE A 43 -24.10 1.52 26.74
N GLU A 44 -25.20 1.08 27.35
CA GLU A 44 -26.50 0.95 26.70
C GLU A 44 -27.10 2.32 26.37
N SER A 45 -26.94 3.33 27.24
CA SER A 45 -27.36 4.70 26.95
C SER A 45 -26.44 5.36 25.91
N ALA A 46 -25.16 5.00 25.83
CA ALA A 46 -24.24 5.43 24.78
C ALA A 46 -24.51 4.71 23.44
N LEU A 47 -24.89 3.43 23.47
CA LEU A 47 -25.32 2.65 22.31
C LEU A 47 -26.70 3.11 21.83
N ASN A 48 -27.62 3.46 22.73
CA ASN A 48 -28.92 4.04 22.39
C ASN A 48 -28.80 5.51 21.95
N ALA A 49 -27.83 6.27 22.47
CA ALA A 49 -27.48 7.59 21.93
C ALA A 49 -26.80 7.47 20.57
N LYS A 50 -25.91 6.48 20.37
CA LYS A 50 -25.29 6.16 19.06
C LYS A 50 -26.33 5.70 18.04
N ASN A 51 -27.24 4.80 18.43
CA ASN A 51 -28.34 4.32 17.59
C ASN A 51 -29.41 5.41 17.37
N GLY A 52 -29.63 6.28 18.35
CA GLY A 52 -30.48 7.47 18.25
C GLY A 52 -29.90 8.54 17.32
N LEU A 53 -28.57 8.74 17.32
CA LEU A 53 -27.87 9.59 16.34
C LEU A 53 -27.84 8.95 14.95
N LEU A 54 -27.68 7.62 14.86
CA LEU A 54 -27.73 6.88 13.59
C LEU A 54 -29.14 6.88 12.97
N ASN A 55 -30.21 6.90 13.77
CA ASN A 55 -31.60 6.93 13.29
C ASN A 55 -32.17 8.35 13.05
N LYS A 56 -31.55 9.42 13.58
CA LYS A 56 -32.00 10.81 13.35
C LYS A 56 -31.17 11.59 12.35
N VAL A 57 -30.18 10.96 11.74
CA VAL A 57 -29.31 11.61 10.77
C VAL A 57 -29.09 10.64 9.62
N LYS A 58 -29.70 10.93 8.46
CA LYS A 58 -29.27 10.32 7.19
C LYS A 58 -27.80 10.69 6.99
N LEU A 59 -26.88 9.80 7.37
CA LEU A 59 -25.44 9.97 7.21
C LEU A 59 -25.07 10.24 5.75
N ASP A 60 -25.86 9.76 4.79
CA ASP A 60 -25.70 10.03 3.36
C ASP A 60 -25.82 11.53 3.01
N SER A 61 -26.59 12.27 3.80
CA SER A 61 -26.75 13.72 3.65
C SER A 61 -25.61 14.50 4.31
N LEU A 62 -25.05 13.97 5.41
CA LEU A 62 -23.97 14.62 6.16
C LEU A 62 -22.58 14.33 5.59
N GLY A 63 -22.39 13.19 4.92
CA GLY A 63 -21.19 12.94 4.09
C GLY A 63 -21.12 13.79 2.82
N LYS A 64 -22.23 14.46 2.44
CA LYS A 64 -22.26 15.49 1.38
C LYS A 64 -22.01 16.90 1.93
N VAL A 65 -22.24 17.13 3.22
CA VAL A 65 -22.11 18.45 3.89
C VAL A 65 -20.77 18.61 4.59
N LEU A 66 -20.23 17.51 5.15
CA LEU A 66 -18.86 17.40 5.60
C LEU A 66 -18.16 16.53 4.56
N HIS A 67 -17.13 17.04 3.88
CA HIS A 67 -16.24 16.25 3.02
C HIS A 67 -15.51 15.18 3.86
N VAL A 68 -16.22 14.11 4.23
CA VAL A 68 -15.72 12.95 5.00
C VAL A 68 -15.95 11.69 4.18
N SER A 69 -15.71 11.79 2.87
CA SER A 69 -15.58 10.64 1.98
C SER A 69 -14.17 10.09 2.15
N GLY A 70 -13.94 9.15 3.08
CA GLY A 70 -12.61 8.51 3.19
C GLY A 70 -12.19 7.92 4.55
N LEU A 71 -13.02 7.95 5.60
CA LEU A 71 -12.67 7.29 6.86
C LEU A 71 -12.54 5.77 6.64
N GLY A 72 -11.30 5.27 6.78
CA GLY A 72 -10.97 3.85 6.62
C GLY A 72 -10.92 3.36 5.17
N ARG A 73 -10.87 4.26 4.18
CA ARG A 73 -10.66 3.91 2.78
C ARG A 73 -9.28 4.31 2.28
N TYR A 74 -8.66 3.42 1.53
CA TYR A 74 -7.29 3.54 1.06
C TYR A 74 -7.18 3.33 -0.46
N PRO A 75 -7.81 4.18 -1.30
CA PRO A 75 -7.73 4.06 -2.74
C PRO A 75 -6.35 4.48 -3.28
N SER A 76 -5.92 3.86 -4.37
CA SER A 76 -4.69 4.17 -5.12
C SER A 76 -5.04 4.57 -6.56
N PRO A 77 -4.17 5.27 -7.30
CA PRO A 77 -2.88 5.83 -6.88
C PRO A 77 -3.04 7.07 -6.00
N ILE A 78 -1.94 7.58 -5.44
CA ILE A 78 -1.92 8.82 -4.64
C ILE A 78 -0.81 9.76 -5.11
N ASP A 79 -0.96 11.04 -4.78
CA ASP A 79 0.14 12.00 -4.83
C ASP A 79 1.02 11.87 -3.59
N ILE A 80 2.30 11.58 -3.78
CA ILE A 80 3.28 11.41 -2.70
C ILE A 80 3.91 12.77 -2.41
N VAL A 81 3.57 13.33 -1.25
CA VAL A 81 4.04 14.64 -0.79
C VAL A 81 4.78 14.54 0.54
N PRO A 82 5.77 15.41 0.82
CA PRO A 82 6.54 15.37 2.06
C PRO A 82 5.68 15.36 3.34
N VAL A 83 4.53 16.04 3.33
CA VAL A 83 3.65 16.17 4.51
C VAL A 83 2.97 14.87 4.94
N ILE A 84 2.80 13.90 4.03
CA ILE A 84 2.25 12.58 4.37
C ILE A 84 3.33 11.50 4.52
N THR A 85 4.59 11.85 4.23
CA THR A 85 5.70 10.91 4.30
C THR A 85 6.40 10.92 5.65
N CYS A 86 6.77 9.75 6.16
CA CYS A 86 7.61 9.61 7.34
C CYS A 86 8.78 8.65 7.06
N PHE A 87 9.95 8.94 7.63
CA PHE A 87 11.12 8.09 7.47
C PHE A 87 10.96 6.81 8.31
N GLY A 88 11.06 5.66 7.65
CA GLY A 88 11.08 4.35 8.29
C GLY A 88 12.51 3.87 8.51
N GLU A 89 13.02 3.95 9.74
CA GLU A 89 14.39 3.53 10.07
C GLU A 89 14.66 2.05 9.71
N HIS A 90 13.65 1.19 9.86
CA HIS A 90 13.71 -0.23 9.47
C HIS A 90 13.88 -0.46 7.96
N LEU A 91 13.69 0.56 7.12
CA LEU A 91 13.84 0.49 5.66
C LEU A 91 15.19 1.03 5.16
N GLN A 92 16.02 1.63 6.03
CA GLN A 92 17.24 2.34 5.61
C GLN A 92 18.27 1.43 4.90
N ASN A 93 18.28 0.15 5.23
CA ASN A 93 19.15 -0.87 4.63
C ASN A 93 18.31 -1.96 3.94
N ALA A 94 17.18 -1.56 3.34
CA ALA A 94 16.32 -2.49 2.62
C ALA A 94 17.06 -3.13 1.44
N GLU A 95 17.23 -4.43 1.51
CA GLU A 95 17.70 -5.29 0.43
C GLU A 95 16.53 -6.02 -0.25
N PHE A 96 16.66 -6.18 -1.57
CA PHE A 96 15.73 -6.86 -2.46
C PHE A 96 16.46 -8.03 -3.11
N ARG A 97 15.93 -9.24 -2.96
CA ARG A 97 16.37 -10.41 -3.71
C ARG A 97 15.35 -10.70 -4.80
N VAL A 98 15.76 -10.50 -6.05
CA VAL A 98 14.92 -10.62 -7.24
C VAL A 98 15.48 -11.72 -8.14
N GLU A 99 14.68 -12.75 -8.40
CA GLU A 99 15.03 -13.94 -9.17
C GLU A 99 13.96 -14.23 -10.24
N TYR A 100 13.51 -13.20 -10.98
CA TYR A 100 12.55 -13.40 -12.06
C TYR A 100 13.15 -14.25 -13.17
N HIS A 101 12.57 -15.42 -13.38
CA HIS A 101 12.99 -16.31 -14.45
C HIS A 101 12.63 -15.72 -15.82
N SER A 102 13.52 -15.87 -16.81
CA SER A 102 13.28 -15.40 -18.19
C SER A 102 12.56 -16.44 -19.07
N ASN A 103 11.91 -17.42 -18.43
CA ASN A 103 11.09 -18.41 -19.10
C ASN A 103 9.83 -17.73 -19.65
N GLY A 104 9.58 -17.89 -20.96
CA GLY A 104 8.45 -17.31 -21.69
C GLY A 104 7.10 -17.94 -21.34
N ASP A 105 6.77 -17.93 -20.06
CA ASP A 105 5.56 -18.52 -19.49
C ASP A 105 4.48 -17.46 -19.20
N PHE A 106 4.77 -16.20 -19.51
CA PHE A 106 3.78 -15.14 -19.48
C PHE A 106 2.85 -15.20 -20.70
N ARG A 107 1.59 -14.83 -20.50
CA ARG A 107 0.62 -14.52 -21.55
C ARG A 107 0.30 -13.04 -21.49
N ALA A 108 0.51 -12.34 -22.62
CA ALA A 108 0.10 -10.97 -22.79
C ALA A 108 -1.38 -10.92 -23.20
N VAL A 109 -2.17 -10.07 -22.55
CA VAL A 109 -3.62 -9.93 -22.79
C VAL A 109 -4.00 -8.46 -22.79
N ASN A 110 -4.75 -8.03 -23.80
CA ASN A 110 -5.42 -6.73 -23.79
C ASN A 110 -6.86 -6.90 -23.28
N SER A 111 -7.17 -6.38 -22.09
CA SER A 111 -8.51 -6.46 -21.49
C SER A 111 -9.45 -5.32 -21.90
N GLY A 112 -8.95 -4.35 -22.66
CA GLY A 112 -9.65 -3.14 -23.09
C GLY A 112 -9.52 -1.95 -22.14
N ASN A 113 -9.16 -2.19 -20.87
CA ASN A 113 -8.85 -1.14 -19.89
C ASN A 113 -7.40 -1.19 -19.39
N ALA A 114 -6.69 -2.29 -19.65
CA ALA A 114 -5.29 -2.49 -19.30
C ALA A 114 -4.67 -3.56 -20.21
N VAL A 115 -3.34 -3.61 -20.20
CA VAL A 115 -2.56 -4.68 -20.81
C VAL A 115 -1.86 -5.44 -19.70
N TRP A 116 -2.07 -6.74 -19.69
CA TRP A 116 -1.55 -7.63 -18.65
C TRP A 116 -0.57 -8.62 -19.23
N LEU A 117 0.62 -8.71 -18.64
CA LEU A 117 1.49 -9.88 -18.78
C LEU A 117 1.22 -10.76 -17.57
N LEU A 118 0.55 -11.89 -17.76
CA LEU A 118 0.11 -12.80 -16.69
C LEU A 118 0.92 -14.08 -16.71
N ARG A 119 1.34 -14.57 -15.54
CA ARG A 119 1.98 -15.88 -15.41
C ARG A 119 1.37 -16.65 -14.24
N GLU A 120 1.21 -17.95 -14.43
CA GLU A 120 0.89 -18.87 -13.35
C GLU A 120 2.17 -19.45 -12.75
N GLY A 121 2.21 -19.59 -11.44
CA GLY A 121 3.35 -20.16 -10.75
C GLY A 121 3.22 -20.02 -9.24
N ASN A 122 4.21 -20.56 -8.53
CA ASN A 122 4.33 -20.37 -7.10
C ASN A 122 5.79 -20.34 -6.65
N GLU A 123 6.69 -19.97 -7.58
CA GLU A 123 8.11 -19.83 -7.31
C GLU A 123 8.34 -18.55 -6.50
N SER A 124 9.19 -18.64 -5.48
CA SER A 124 9.60 -17.47 -4.69
C SER A 124 10.66 -16.69 -5.45
N GLU A 125 10.26 -15.61 -6.10
CA GLU A 125 11.16 -14.82 -6.94
C GLU A 125 11.46 -13.44 -6.37
N LEU A 126 10.69 -12.99 -5.38
CA LEU A 126 10.94 -11.75 -4.67
C LEU A 126 10.92 -11.99 -3.16
N ALA A 127 12.03 -11.62 -2.51
CA ALA A 127 12.14 -11.55 -1.06
C ALA A 127 12.67 -10.18 -0.64
N LEU A 128 12.13 -9.66 0.46
CA LEU A 128 12.40 -8.33 0.98
C LEU A 128 12.96 -8.46 2.39
N SER A 129 14.14 -7.88 2.65
CA SER A 129 14.78 -7.93 3.98
C SER A 129 13.91 -7.41 5.12
N PHE A 130 13.02 -6.45 4.85
CA PHE A 130 12.09 -5.85 5.81
C PHE A 130 10.74 -6.59 5.93
N LEU A 131 10.52 -7.64 5.12
CA LEU A 131 9.41 -8.60 5.22
C LEU A 131 9.97 -10.03 5.19
N PRO A 132 10.78 -10.43 6.19
CA PRO A 132 11.60 -11.66 6.11
C PRO A 132 10.80 -12.96 6.11
N GLU A 133 9.55 -12.95 6.61
CA GLU A 133 8.66 -14.11 6.62
C GLU A 133 7.85 -14.26 5.32
N GLU A 134 7.89 -13.26 4.44
CA GLU A 134 7.06 -13.21 3.24
C GLU A 134 7.90 -13.43 1.98
N GLN A 135 7.36 -14.26 1.09
CA GLN A 135 7.95 -14.59 -0.20
C GLN A 135 6.91 -14.38 -1.29
N TYR A 136 7.35 -13.79 -2.39
CA TYR A 136 6.45 -13.28 -3.41
C TYR A 136 6.78 -13.89 -4.78
N HIS A 137 5.72 -14.27 -5.48
CA HIS A 137 5.74 -14.70 -6.87
C HIS A 137 5.24 -13.56 -7.76
N LEU A 138 5.92 -13.29 -8.88
CA LEU A 138 5.48 -12.30 -9.85
C LEU A 138 4.34 -12.89 -10.70
N ASP A 139 3.10 -12.55 -10.34
CA ASP A 139 1.87 -13.04 -10.99
C ASP A 139 1.52 -12.19 -12.23
N ALA A 140 1.75 -10.88 -12.18
CA ALA A 140 1.36 -9.98 -13.25
C ALA A 140 2.26 -8.76 -13.43
N VAL A 141 2.36 -8.28 -14.67
CA VAL A 141 2.93 -6.97 -15.01
C VAL A 141 1.91 -6.18 -15.82
N THR A 142 1.72 -4.91 -15.48
CA THR A 142 0.88 -3.97 -16.25
C THR A 142 1.61 -2.66 -16.47
N TRP A 143 1.15 -1.91 -17.46
CA TRP A 143 1.75 -0.65 -17.89
C TRP A 143 0.67 0.42 -17.99
N HIS A 144 1.05 1.63 -17.60
CA HIS A 144 0.25 2.84 -17.60
C HIS A 144 0.96 3.88 -18.45
N TRP A 145 0.25 4.46 -19.40
CA TRP A 145 0.79 5.46 -20.32
C TRP A 145 -0.28 6.50 -20.66
N GLY A 146 0.21 7.70 -20.94
CA GLY A 146 -0.61 8.84 -21.30
C GLY A 146 -0.32 9.29 -22.72
N THR A 147 -0.98 10.38 -23.11
CA THR A 147 -0.86 10.94 -24.46
C THR A 147 0.20 12.03 -24.56
N GLU A 148 0.68 12.57 -23.44
CA GLU A 148 1.60 13.70 -23.38
C GLU A 148 2.79 13.37 -22.47
N PRO A 149 3.92 14.10 -22.61
CA PRO A 149 4.99 14.01 -21.62
C PRO A 149 4.46 14.36 -20.22
N MET A 150 4.87 13.60 -19.20
CA MET A 150 4.52 13.81 -17.78
C MET A 150 3.04 13.57 -17.39
N ASN A 151 2.21 12.99 -18.25
CA ASN A 151 0.82 12.63 -17.93
C ASN A 151 0.53 11.12 -17.97
N GLY A 152 1.58 10.29 -17.95
CA GLY A 152 1.48 8.86 -18.16
C GLY A 152 1.53 8.00 -16.90
N SER A 153 1.99 8.53 -15.77
CA SER A 153 2.02 7.80 -14.51
C SER A 153 0.72 7.92 -13.75
N GLU A 154 0.43 6.92 -12.93
CA GLU A 154 -0.71 6.90 -12.03
C GLU A 154 -0.38 7.62 -10.72
N HIS A 155 0.75 7.27 -10.11
CA HIS A 155 1.30 8.03 -8.99
C HIS A 155 1.91 9.34 -9.46
N THR A 156 1.88 10.33 -8.58
CA THR A 156 2.58 11.60 -8.77
C THR A 156 3.45 11.91 -7.56
N ILE A 157 4.49 12.73 -7.75
CA ILE A 157 5.34 13.21 -6.67
C ILE A 157 5.20 14.73 -6.61
N GLY A 158 4.56 15.26 -5.56
CA GLY A 158 4.32 16.70 -5.43
C GLY A 158 3.50 17.29 -6.57
N GLY A 159 2.53 16.53 -7.08
CA GLY A 159 1.67 16.90 -8.20
C GLY A 159 2.31 16.71 -9.58
N VAL A 160 3.54 16.19 -9.67
CA VAL A 160 4.25 15.96 -10.93
C VAL A 160 4.14 14.49 -11.33
N GLY A 161 3.65 14.24 -12.54
CA GLY A 161 3.61 12.91 -13.17
C GLY A 161 4.84 12.62 -14.03
N TYR A 162 4.94 11.37 -14.47
CA TYR A 162 6.00 10.83 -15.32
C TYR A 162 5.43 10.43 -16.69
N ALA A 163 6.28 10.06 -17.65
CA ALA A 163 5.85 9.70 -19.01
C ALA A 163 5.04 8.38 -19.05
N GLY A 164 5.19 7.56 -18.02
CA GLY A 164 4.46 6.31 -17.83
C GLY A 164 4.75 5.72 -16.46
N GLU A 165 4.13 4.59 -16.16
CA GLU A 165 4.39 3.82 -14.94
C GLU A 165 4.15 2.34 -15.24
N LEU A 166 5.01 1.47 -14.74
CA LEU A 166 4.79 0.02 -14.80
C LEU A 166 4.58 -0.52 -13.40
N HIS A 167 3.71 -1.52 -13.28
CA HIS A 167 3.48 -2.24 -12.03
C HIS A 167 3.91 -3.68 -12.16
N LEU A 168 4.76 -4.12 -11.22
CA LEU A 168 5.07 -5.52 -10.98
C LEU A 168 4.21 -5.98 -9.80
N ILE A 169 3.24 -6.85 -10.05
CA ILE A 169 2.25 -7.29 -9.06
C ILE A 169 2.61 -8.69 -8.59
N HIS A 170 2.87 -8.79 -7.30
CA HIS A 170 3.31 -10.01 -6.68
C HIS A 170 2.28 -10.55 -5.72
N ARG A 171 2.08 -11.86 -5.80
CA ARG A 171 1.31 -12.62 -4.82
C ARG A 171 2.24 -13.26 -3.82
N ASN A 172 1.88 -13.20 -2.55
CA ASN A 172 2.53 -13.95 -1.51
C ASN A 172 2.32 -15.46 -1.73
N THR A 173 3.42 -16.20 -1.81
CA THR A 173 3.50 -17.65 -2.11
C THR A 173 2.81 -18.53 -1.08
N ARG A 174 2.48 -17.99 0.11
CA ARG A 174 1.64 -18.65 1.13
C ARG A 174 0.21 -18.90 0.64
N PHE A 175 -0.24 -18.15 -0.36
CA PHE A 175 -1.56 -18.29 -0.96
C PHE A 175 -1.44 -18.84 -2.37
N SER A 176 -2.21 -19.87 -2.70
CA SER A 176 -2.13 -20.53 -4.01
C SER A 176 -2.70 -19.72 -5.17
N THR A 177 -3.51 -18.70 -4.90
CA THR A 177 -4.15 -17.86 -5.94
C THR A 177 -4.20 -16.39 -5.54
N MET A 178 -4.22 -15.50 -6.53
CA MET A 178 -4.36 -14.05 -6.33
C MET A 178 -5.64 -13.73 -5.54
N GLU A 179 -6.73 -14.45 -5.80
CA GLU A 179 -8.00 -14.24 -5.10
C GLU A 179 -7.92 -14.52 -3.59
N LEU A 180 -7.15 -15.53 -3.18
CA LEU A 180 -6.93 -15.81 -1.76
C LEU A 180 -6.00 -14.79 -1.14
N ALA A 181 -4.95 -14.39 -1.86
CA ALA A 181 -3.97 -13.42 -1.42
C ALA A 181 -4.61 -12.05 -1.16
N LEU A 182 -5.47 -11.58 -2.06
CA LEU A 182 -6.19 -10.30 -1.92
C LEU A 182 -7.16 -10.27 -0.73
N LYS A 183 -7.43 -11.38 -0.06
CA LYS A 183 -8.27 -11.40 1.16
C LYS A 183 -7.44 -11.25 2.43
N GLN A 184 -6.12 -11.10 2.32
CA GLN A 184 -5.19 -11.21 3.44
C GLN A 184 -4.24 -10.02 3.50
N PRO A 185 -3.85 -9.57 4.70
CA PRO A 185 -2.78 -8.60 4.85
C PRO A 185 -1.48 -9.19 4.29
N ASN A 186 -0.65 -8.34 3.66
CA ASN A 186 0.60 -8.74 2.98
C ASN A 186 0.44 -9.81 1.88
N GLY A 187 -0.80 -10.11 1.46
CA GLY A 187 -1.06 -11.10 0.43
C GLY A 187 -0.63 -10.60 -0.96
N VAL A 188 -0.75 -9.30 -1.22
CA VAL A 188 -0.34 -8.69 -2.49
C VAL A 188 0.59 -7.52 -2.26
N LEU A 189 1.71 -7.54 -2.99
CA LEU A 189 2.69 -6.47 -3.05
C LEU A 189 2.79 -5.98 -4.49
N ALA A 190 2.47 -4.71 -4.73
CA ALA A 190 2.66 -4.07 -6.02
C ALA A 190 3.86 -3.14 -5.98
N ILE A 191 4.78 -3.33 -6.91
CA ILE A 191 5.94 -2.44 -7.11
C ILE A 191 5.64 -1.53 -8.29
N ALA A 192 5.60 -0.22 -8.05
CA ALA A 192 5.49 0.80 -9.09
C ALA A 192 6.87 1.35 -9.47
N ILE A 193 7.12 1.44 -10.77
CA ILE A 193 8.31 2.04 -11.34
C ILE A 193 7.90 3.06 -12.38
N PHE A 194 8.30 4.31 -12.17
CA PHE A 194 8.06 5.39 -13.13
C PHE A 194 8.85 5.21 -14.41
N LEU A 195 8.32 5.71 -15.51
CA LEU A 195 9.00 5.79 -16.80
C LEU A 195 9.30 7.25 -17.14
N ASN A 196 10.55 7.55 -17.46
CA ASN A 196 10.98 8.85 -17.93
C ASN A 196 11.34 8.79 -19.40
N GLU A 197 10.86 9.76 -20.16
CA GLU A 197 11.19 9.87 -21.57
C GLU A 197 12.70 10.09 -21.75
N SER A 198 13.31 9.31 -22.64
CA SER A 198 14.72 9.38 -23.04
C SER A 198 14.85 9.44 -24.55
N HIS A 199 16.05 9.79 -25.04
CA HIS A 199 16.33 9.74 -26.47
C HIS A 199 16.46 8.28 -26.96
N ASP A 200 17.21 7.48 -26.21
CA ASP A 200 17.53 6.11 -26.61
C ASP A 200 16.47 5.13 -26.13
N GLU A 201 16.23 4.08 -26.93
CA GLU A 201 15.38 2.96 -26.56
C GLU A 201 15.95 2.24 -25.34
N ASN A 202 15.06 1.76 -24.47
CA ASN A 202 15.44 0.91 -23.36
C ASN A 202 15.34 -0.57 -23.78
N PRO A 203 16.46 -1.31 -23.89
CA PRO A 203 16.44 -2.72 -24.29
C PRO A 203 15.67 -3.63 -23.34
N ALA A 204 15.52 -3.25 -22.06
CA ALA A 204 14.71 -4.00 -21.11
C ALA A 204 13.21 -3.94 -21.42
N ILE A 205 12.77 -2.88 -22.12
CA ILE A 205 11.35 -2.66 -22.47
C ILE A 205 11.06 -3.14 -23.90
N SER A 206 12.07 -3.19 -24.79
CA SER A 206 11.90 -3.59 -26.20
C SER A 206 11.13 -4.90 -26.41
N PRO A 207 11.35 -5.99 -25.63
CA PRO A 207 10.55 -7.21 -25.78
C PRO A 207 9.05 -6.99 -25.60
N PHE A 208 8.63 -6.08 -24.70
CA PHE A 208 7.22 -5.72 -24.56
C PHE A 208 6.72 -4.91 -25.76
N ILE A 209 7.52 -3.97 -26.25
CA ILE A 209 7.17 -3.12 -27.41
C ILE A 209 6.99 -3.95 -28.68
N GLU A 210 7.80 -4.99 -28.86
CA GLU A 210 7.69 -5.94 -29.98
C GLU A 210 6.40 -6.78 -29.93
N LEU A 211 5.82 -6.99 -28.74
CA LEU A 211 4.55 -7.70 -28.57
C LEU A 211 3.33 -6.85 -28.92
N VAL A 212 3.42 -5.51 -28.82
CA VAL A 212 2.29 -4.58 -28.97
C VAL A 212 1.41 -4.88 -30.20
N PRO A 213 1.95 -5.12 -31.42
CA PRO A 213 1.13 -5.44 -32.60
C PRO A 213 0.22 -6.66 -32.44
N SER A 214 0.60 -7.61 -31.59
CA SER A 214 -0.16 -8.84 -31.33
C SER A 214 -1.23 -8.67 -30.25
N ILE A 215 -1.25 -7.52 -29.56
CA ILE A 215 -2.18 -7.21 -28.47
C ILE A 215 -2.86 -5.83 -28.67
N THR A 216 -2.89 -5.33 -29.89
CA THR A 216 -3.40 -3.98 -30.19
C THR A 216 -4.85 -3.81 -29.77
N TYR A 217 -5.71 -4.81 -29.98
CA TYR A 217 -7.15 -4.69 -29.75
C TYR A 217 -7.61 -5.51 -28.53
N LYS A 218 -8.71 -5.07 -27.92
CA LYS A 218 -9.33 -5.78 -26.80
C LYS A 218 -9.62 -7.23 -27.16
N GLY A 219 -9.28 -8.13 -26.24
CA GLY A 219 -9.45 -9.57 -26.40
C GLY A 219 -8.30 -10.25 -27.15
N ASN A 220 -7.35 -9.49 -27.71
CA ASN A 220 -6.12 -10.08 -28.22
C ASN A 220 -5.26 -10.64 -27.08
N GLU A 221 -4.69 -11.81 -27.32
CA GLU A 221 -3.75 -12.46 -26.42
C GLU A 221 -2.62 -13.12 -27.21
N VAL A 222 -1.42 -13.15 -26.62
CA VAL A 222 -0.25 -13.82 -27.21
C VAL A 222 0.65 -14.36 -26.10
N ARG A 223 1.34 -15.47 -26.37
CA ARG A 223 2.38 -15.96 -25.46
C ARG A 223 3.60 -15.07 -25.54
N VAL A 224 4.13 -14.68 -24.39
CA VAL A 224 5.36 -13.90 -24.27
C VAL A 224 6.55 -14.83 -24.52
N GLY A 225 7.47 -14.41 -25.39
CA GLY A 225 8.75 -15.11 -25.61
C GLY A 225 9.71 -14.95 -24.44
N GLN A 226 11.01 -14.98 -24.72
CA GLN A 226 12.01 -14.68 -23.69
C GLN A 226 11.93 -13.19 -23.29
N PHE A 227 11.66 -12.93 -22.01
CA PHE A 227 11.63 -11.59 -21.45
C PHE A 227 12.31 -11.61 -20.08
N ASN A 228 13.43 -10.91 -19.95
CA ASN A 228 14.08 -10.68 -18.66
C ASN A 228 13.34 -9.58 -17.85
N PHE A 229 12.31 -9.96 -17.10
CA PHE A 229 11.60 -9.05 -16.20
C PHE A 229 12.50 -8.45 -15.10
N GLY A 230 13.59 -9.13 -14.73
CA GLY A 230 14.57 -8.62 -13.77
C GLY A 230 15.26 -7.34 -14.26
N ALA A 231 15.37 -7.16 -15.58
CA ALA A 231 15.91 -5.94 -16.18
C ALA A 231 14.97 -4.72 -16.06
N LEU A 232 13.69 -4.93 -15.70
CA LEU A 232 12.78 -3.84 -15.35
C LEU A 232 12.99 -3.35 -13.91
N PHE A 233 13.67 -4.12 -13.06
CA PHE A 233 13.92 -3.71 -11.69
C PHE A 233 15.01 -2.62 -11.63
N PRO A 234 14.91 -1.62 -10.73
CA PRO A 234 15.94 -0.60 -10.63
C PRO A 234 17.30 -1.20 -10.24
N THR A 235 18.38 -0.47 -10.54
CA THR A 235 19.74 -0.87 -10.12
C THR A 235 19.85 -0.92 -8.59
N ALA A 236 20.79 -1.71 -8.07
CA ALA A 236 20.99 -1.87 -6.63
C ALA A 236 21.25 -0.57 -5.84
N GLU A 237 21.73 0.49 -6.51
CA GLU A 237 21.85 1.82 -5.91
C GLU A 237 20.49 2.51 -5.80
N LYS A 238 19.68 2.43 -6.86
CA LYS A 238 18.38 3.07 -6.98
C LYS A 238 17.29 2.39 -6.14
N THR A 239 17.44 1.10 -5.87
CA THR A 239 16.50 0.36 -5.00
C THR A 239 16.51 0.80 -3.55
N LYS A 240 17.49 1.62 -3.13
CA LYS A 240 17.58 2.16 -1.77
C LYS A 240 16.56 3.26 -1.48
N GLU A 241 15.99 3.87 -2.51
CA GLU A 241 15.04 4.99 -2.36
C GLU A 241 13.65 4.63 -2.87
N PHE A 242 12.72 4.40 -1.95
CA PHE A 242 11.33 4.08 -2.25
C PHE A 242 10.37 4.56 -1.16
N TRP A 243 9.09 4.56 -1.50
CA TRP A 243 7.97 4.77 -0.59
C TRP A 243 7.15 3.50 -0.46
N MET A 244 6.52 3.31 0.70
CA MET A 244 5.59 2.22 0.96
C MET A 244 4.31 2.74 1.59
N TYR A 245 3.17 2.22 1.16
CA TYR A 245 1.88 2.54 1.75
C TYR A 245 0.83 1.45 1.45
N GLU A 246 -0.18 1.35 2.29
CA GLU A 246 -1.35 0.48 2.05
C GLU A 246 -2.35 1.18 1.11
N GLY A 247 -2.78 0.45 0.09
CA GLY A 247 -3.60 1.02 -0.97
C GLY A 247 -4.52 0.01 -1.64
N SER A 248 -4.97 0.38 -2.84
CA SER A 248 -5.86 -0.44 -3.67
C SER A 248 -5.21 -0.88 -4.96
N GLU A 249 -5.84 -1.81 -5.65
CA GLU A 249 -5.64 -1.97 -7.08
C GLU A 249 -5.99 -0.63 -7.79
N THR A 250 -5.28 -0.32 -8.87
CA THR A 250 -5.52 0.87 -9.69
C THR A 250 -6.35 0.57 -10.93
N VAL A 251 -6.60 -0.72 -11.19
CA VAL A 251 -7.58 -1.21 -12.17
C VAL A 251 -8.76 -1.81 -11.41
N ASP A 252 -9.95 -1.74 -12.00
CA ASP A 252 -11.18 -2.34 -11.44
C ASP A 252 -10.92 -3.81 -11.03
N PRO A 253 -11.36 -4.26 -9.82
CA PRO A 253 -12.38 -3.66 -8.95
C PRO A 253 -11.85 -2.80 -7.79
N TYR A 254 -10.61 -2.32 -7.85
CA TYR A 254 -10.03 -1.38 -6.87
C TYR A 254 -10.03 -1.89 -5.41
N ARG A 255 -9.73 -3.17 -5.17
CA ARG A 255 -9.72 -3.73 -3.80
C ARG A 255 -8.59 -3.13 -2.98
N GLU A 256 -8.91 -2.63 -1.79
CA GLU A 256 -8.00 -1.95 -0.84
C GLU A 256 -7.17 -2.97 -0.03
N THR A 257 -6.35 -3.75 -0.73
CA THR A 257 -5.65 -4.94 -0.18
C THR A 257 -4.19 -5.02 -0.65
N VAL A 258 -3.70 -3.97 -1.29
CA VAL A 258 -2.41 -3.94 -1.96
C VAL A 258 -1.41 -3.17 -1.09
N GLN A 259 -0.30 -3.81 -0.75
CA GLN A 259 0.87 -3.09 -0.25
C GLN A 259 1.62 -2.49 -1.44
N TRP A 260 1.67 -1.18 -1.54
CA TRP A 260 2.43 -0.50 -2.57
C TRP A 260 3.87 -0.28 -2.13
N LEU A 261 4.79 -0.45 -3.07
CA LEU A 261 6.17 -0.01 -3.02
C LEU A 261 6.46 0.80 -4.28
N VAL A 262 6.73 2.10 -4.14
CA VAL A 262 6.95 3.01 -5.26
C VAL A 262 8.41 3.43 -5.25
N PHE A 263 9.18 3.01 -6.26
CA PHE A 263 10.58 3.44 -6.36
C PHE A 263 10.67 4.91 -6.74
N ARG A 264 11.63 5.63 -6.13
CA ARG A 264 11.89 7.04 -6.46
C ARG A 264 12.56 7.22 -7.81
N SER A 265 13.35 6.24 -8.23
CA SER A 265 13.98 6.27 -9.54
C SER A 265 13.01 5.89 -10.65
N ALA A 266 13.16 6.53 -11.81
CA ALA A 266 12.47 6.14 -13.04
C ALA A 266 13.39 5.29 -13.95
N LEU A 267 12.76 4.43 -14.74
CA LEU A 267 13.38 3.76 -15.89
C LEU A 267 13.27 4.65 -17.15
N PRO A 268 14.29 4.67 -18.00
CA PRO A 268 14.20 5.36 -19.29
C PRO A 268 13.27 4.62 -20.25
N ILE A 269 12.57 5.35 -21.11
CA ILE A 269 11.79 4.84 -22.25
C ILE A 269 11.87 5.85 -23.39
N SER A 270 12.10 5.42 -24.63
CA SER A 270 12.17 6.37 -25.75
C SER A 270 10.80 6.89 -26.18
N SER A 271 10.78 8.04 -26.86
CA SER A 271 9.56 8.55 -27.50
C SER A 271 8.95 7.52 -28.47
N TYR A 272 9.79 6.81 -29.22
CA TYR A 272 9.35 5.73 -30.10
C TYR A 272 8.63 4.63 -29.31
N GLN A 273 9.20 4.15 -28.22
CA GLN A 273 8.59 3.11 -27.39
C GLN A 273 7.26 3.58 -26.77
N LEU A 274 7.17 4.85 -26.32
CA LEU A 274 5.93 5.45 -25.83
C LEU A 274 4.85 5.52 -26.92
N ASP A 275 5.21 5.91 -28.15
CA ASP A 275 4.27 5.98 -29.26
C ASP A 275 3.69 4.61 -29.61
N ARG A 276 4.49 3.55 -29.50
CA ARG A 276 3.99 2.18 -29.67
C ARG A 276 2.93 1.82 -28.63
N LEU A 277 3.11 2.20 -27.37
CA LEU A 277 2.06 1.99 -26.34
C LEU A 277 0.75 2.70 -26.68
N ARG A 278 0.83 3.90 -27.28
CA ARG A 278 -0.33 4.71 -27.69
C ARG A 278 -1.09 4.14 -28.91
N GLU A 279 -0.54 3.12 -29.58
CA GLU A 279 -1.24 2.39 -30.64
C GLU A 279 -2.31 1.43 -30.09
N ILE A 280 -2.20 1.05 -28.82
CA ILE A 280 -3.11 0.08 -28.20
C ILE A 280 -4.52 0.68 -28.09
N ARG A 281 -5.53 -0.17 -28.31
CA ARG A 281 -6.95 0.19 -28.38
C ARG A 281 -7.73 -0.49 -27.25
N SER A 282 -8.72 0.23 -26.73
CA SER A 282 -9.64 -0.25 -25.70
C SER A 282 -10.81 -1.07 -26.27
N GLY A 283 -11.11 -0.87 -27.55
CA GLY A 283 -12.13 -1.62 -28.31
C GLY A 283 -11.56 -2.83 -29.03
N GLY A 284 -12.45 -3.71 -29.47
CA GLY A 284 -12.13 -4.85 -30.36
C GLY A 284 -11.83 -4.41 -31.79
N TYR A 285 -11.22 -5.29 -32.58
CA TYR A 285 -10.86 -5.02 -33.99
C TYR A 285 -12.08 -4.72 -34.88
N ASP A 286 -13.21 -5.37 -34.61
CA ASP A 286 -14.44 -5.24 -35.41
C ASP A 286 -15.31 -4.03 -35.00
N GLU A 287 -14.87 -3.20 -34.05
CA GLU A 287 -15.62 -2.01 -33.65
C GLU A 287 -15.49 -0.90 -34.70
N GLU A 288 -16.60 -0.26 -35.07
CA GLU A 288 -16.63 0.80 -36.10
C GLU A 288 -15.73 2.00 -35.77
N ARG A 289 -15.45 2.22 -34.49
CA ARG A 289 -14.63 3.32 -33.99
C ARG A 289 -13.46 2.78 -33.18
N GLU A 290 -12.25 2.99 -33.68
CA GLU A 290 -11.05 2.80 -32.88
C GLU A 290 -11.01 3.79 -31.72
N THR A 291 -10.94 3.26 -30.50
CA THR A 291 -10.80 4.05 -29.29
C THR A 291 -9.42 3.77 -28.69
N PRO A 292 -8.53 4.78 -28.59
CA PRO A 292 -7.25 4.61 -27.89
C PRO A 292 -7.46 4.14 -26.45
N MET A 293 -6.60 3.24 -25.98
CA MET A 293 -6.59 2.88 -24.57
C MET A 293 -5.94 4.00 -23.74
N VAL A 294 -6.58 4.36 -22.63
CA VAL A 294 -6.03 5.26 -21.61
C VAL A 294 -6.03 4.50 -20.28
N PRO A 295 -4.99 3.69 -20.03
CA PRO A 295 -4.93 2.83 -18.85
C PRO A 295 -4.38 3.63 -17.67
N ILE A 296 -5.03 4.72 -17.28
CA ILE A 296 -4.61 5.56 -16.13
C ILE A 296 -5.81 5.87 -15.26
N ARG A 297 -5.67 5.59 -13.97
CA ARG A 297 -6.56 6.07 -12.93
C ARG A 297 -6.04 7.40 -12.36
N PRO A 298 -6.88 8.43 -12.24
CA PRO A 298 -6.50 9.69 -11.58
C PRO A 298 -6.05 9.48 -10.13
N THR A 299 -5.21 10.37 -9.62
CA THR A 299 -4.81 10.37 -8.20
C THR A 299 -6.01 10.48 -7.28
N GLN A 300 -5.94 9.70 -6.20
CA GLN A 300 -6.98 9.60 -5.19
C GLN A 300 -6.55 10.36 -3.94
N ALA A 301 -7.52 10.72 -3.09
CA ALA A 301 -7.20 11.39 -1.84
C ALA A 301 -6.32 10.47 -0.95
N PRO A 302 -5.19 10.96 -0.42
CA PRO A 302 -4.35 10.16 0.47
C PRO A 302 -5.07 9.80 1.78
N ASN A 303 -6.12 10.54 2.14
CA ASN A 303 -6.88 10.38 3.39
C ASN A 303 -5.92 10.46 4.60
N SER A 304 -6.24 9.79 5.71
CA SER A 304 -5.42 9.79 6.93
C SER A 304 -4.24 8.81 6.88
N ARG A 305 -3.78 8.37 5.69
CA ARG A 305 -2.66 7.42 5.55
C ARG A 305 -1.33 8.11 5.77
N SER A 306 -0.39 7.35 6.34
CA SER A 306 1.03 7.70 6.30
C SER A 306 1.73 6.89 5.23
N VAL A 307 2.63 7.53 4.49
CA VAL A 307 3.52 6.90 3.53
C VAL A 307 4.89 6.77 4.18
N VAL A 308 5.42 5.56 4.28
CA VAL A 308 6.75 5.32 4.86
C VAL A 308 7.79 5.43 3.76
N CYS A 309 8.92 6.11 3.98
CA CYS A 309 10.02 6.18 3.02
C CYS A 309 11.32 5.59 3.58
N SER A 310 12.13 5.00 2.69
CA SER A 310 13.42 4.37 3.03
C SER A 310 14.59 5.35 3.17
N PHE A 311 14.38 6.63 2.83
CA PHE A 311 15.41 7.65 2.77
C PHE A 311 14.99 8.90 3.56
N ARG A 312 15.97 9.62 4.10
CA ARG A 312 15.73 10.89 4.79
C ARG A 312 15.62 12.00 3.73
N SER A 313 14.53 12.77 3.75
CA SER A 313 14.44 13.97 2.90
C SER A 313 15.52 14.96 3.29
N ALA A 314 16.27 15.49 2.32
CA ALA A 314 17.27 16.53 2.54
C ALA A 314 16.65 17.87 3.00
N ALA A 315 15.34 18.05 2.82
CA ALA A 315 14.58 19.14 3.43
C ALA A 315 14.26 18.79 4.89
N GLY A 316 15.19 19.17 5.77
CA GLY A 316 15.21 19.02 7.22
C GLY A 316 13.92 18.57 7.90
N ALA A 317 13.88 17.31 8.32
CA ALA A 317 13.21 16.99 9.56
C ALA A 317 14.02 17.67 10.69
N PRO A 318 13.42 18.50 11.56
CA PRO A 318 14.10 18.91 12.77
C PRO A 318 14.45 17.63 13.53
N ASP A 319 15.74 17.49 13.88
CA ASP A 319 16.17 16.51 14.86
C ASP A 319 15.45 16.87 16.17
N LEU A 320 14.35 16.17 16.45
CA LEU A 320 13.55 16.40 17.67
C LEU A 320 14.26 15.84 18.91
N GLY A 321 15.52 15.41 18.81
CA GLY A 321 16.40 15.27 19.97
C GLY A 321 15.93 14.24 21.00
N PHE A 322 15.08 13.28 20.62
CA PHE A 322 14.71 12.18 21.51
C PHE A 322 15.77 11.06 21.49
N ASN A 323 17.02 11.43 21.71
CA ASN A 323 17.99 10.49 22.25
C ASN A 323 17.72 10.40 23.75
N LYS A 324 17.07 9.31 24.18
CA LYS A 324 16.93 8.97 25.60
C LYS A 324 18.33 8.77 26.18
N GLN A 325 18.72 9.68 27.08
CA GLN A 325 19.70 9.38 28.13
C GLN A 325 19.11 8.37 29.11
#